data_AF-A0A7Y3EBX9-F1
#
_entry.id   AF-A0A7Y3EBX9-F1
#
_cell.length_a   1.000
_cell.length_b   1.000
_cell.length_c   1.000
_cell.angle_alpha   90.00
_cell.angle_beta   90.00
_cell.angle_gamma   90.00
#
_symmetry.space_group_name_H-M   'P 1'
#
loop_
_entity.id
_entity.type
_entity.pdbx_description
1 polymer ?
#
loop_
_entity_poly.entity_id
_entity_poly.type
_entity_poly.pdbx_seq_one_letter_code
_entity_poly.pdbx_strand_id
1 'polypeptide(L)'
;FGVSRLAHPATLGALALGKLTGAEFNPVPFSGGKNNRAAVATGEVDFGAQPSGTIVSRGKNFKVLLMFTHKNPIPDISDNAPTMNDHFNANLPSLIAGARAFGVRTATIEKYPDRLEKLQTTLQKVFPDPAFKEAYMKTKAPWEFVEYQGMEACAEYAKNITEIGEEFKELLVGK
;
A
#
# COMPACT_ATOMS: atom_id res chain seq x y z
N PHE A 1 -8.08 -9.54 12.90
CA PHE A 1 -7.46 -9.64 11.57
C PHE A 1 -5.95 -9.44 11.67
N GLY A 2 -5.18 -10.10 10.80
CA GLY A 2 -3.72 -10.03 10.82
C GLY A 2 -3.16 -8.86 10.02
N VAL A 3 -2.14 -8.19 10.56
CA VAL A 3 -1.39 -7.11 9.89
C VAL A 3 0.10 -7.31 10.01
N SER A 4 0.86 -6.75 9.07
CA SER A 4 2.33 -6.81 9.13
C SER A 4 2.90 -5.92 10.23
N ARG A 5 2.25 -4.79 10.53
CA ARG A 5 2.54 -3.84 11.62
C ARG A 5 1.31 -2.95 11.81
N LEU A 6 1.17 -2.33 12.97
CA LEU A 6 0.01 -1.49 13.28
C LEU A 6 -0.04 -0.24 12.38
N ALA A 7 0.99 0.62 12.42
CA ALA A 7 1.10 1.78 11.54
C ALA A 7 1.45 1.38 10.09
N HIS A 8 0.43 1.05 9.29
CA HIS A 8 0.56 0.61 7.90
C HIS A 8 -0.69 0.93 7.06
N PRO A 9 -0.57 1.30 5.76
CA PRO A 9 -1.72 1.64 4.92
C PRO A 9 -2.81 0.56 4.90
N ALA A 10 -2.42 -0.72 4.83
CA ALA A 10 -3.39 -1.82 4.85
C ALA A 10 -4.16 -1.95 6.19
N THR A 11 -3.52 -1.59 7.31
CA THR A 11 -4.19 -1.56 8.62
C THR A 11 -5.23 -0.45 8.63
N LEU A 12 -4.87 0.75 8.14
CA LEU A 12 -5.80 1.88 8.03
C LEU A 12 -7.01 1.54 7.15
N GLY A 13 -6.79 0.86 6.01
CA GLY A 13 -7.87 0.45 5.13
C GLY A 13 -8.84 -0.52 5.80
N ALA A 14 -8.33 -1.50 6.55
CA ALA A 14 -9.18 -2.42 7.30
C ALA A 14 -9.93 -1.71 8.45
N LEU A 15 -9.29 -0.80 9.19
CA LEU A 15 -9.95 -0.03 10.25
C LEU A 15 -11.03 0.90 9.69
N ALA A 16 -10.76 1.56 8.56
CA ALA A 16 -11.74 2.38 7.85
C ALA A 16 -12.93 1.54 7.36
N LEU A 17 -12.69 0.30 6.89
CA LEU A 17 -13.76 -0.64 6.55
C LEU A 17 -14.60 -0.99 7.78
N GLY A 18 -13.97 -1.25 8.92
CA GLY A 18 -14.66 -1.51 10.19
C GLY A 18 -15.58 -0.35 10.56
N LYS A 19 -15.04 0.87 10.59
CA LYS A 19 -15.82 2.09 10.86
C LYS A 19 -16.99 2.27 9.88
N LEU A 20 -16.76 2.07 8.59
CA LEU A 20 -17.78 2.26 7.56
C LEU A 20 -18.94 1.27 7.68
N THR A 21 -18.64 0.02 8.05
CA THR A 21 -19.62 -1.07 8.12
C THR A 21 -20.22 -1.26 9.52
N GLY A 22 -19.69 -0.58 10.53
CA GLY A 22 -20.01 -0.83 11.95
C GLY A 22 -19.38 -2.11 12.50
N ALA A 23 -18.49 -2.76 11.76
CA ALA A 23 -17.76 -3.92 12.22
C ALA A 23 -16.62 -3.52 13.16
N GLU A 24 -16.46 -4.27 14.25
CA GLU A 24 -15.34 -4.09 15.17
C GLU A 24 -14.20 -5.04 14.79
N PHE A 25 -13.04 -4.47 14.52
CA PHE A 25 -11.86 -5.22 14.11
C PHE A 25 -10.72 -5.06 15.11
N ASN A 26 -10.13 -6.18 15.53
CA ASN A 26 -8.92 -6.20 16.33
C ASN A 26 -7.68 -6.46 15.45
N PRO A 27 -6.78 -5.46 15.25
CA PRO A 27 -5.56 -5.66 14.48
C PRO A 27 -4.50 -6.44 15.28
N VAL A 28 -4.04 -7.56 14.72
CA VAL A 28 -2.99 -8.40 15.33
C VAL A 28 -1.69 -8.26 14.53
N PRO A 29 -0.62 -7.65 15.08
CA PRO A 29 0.63 -7.46 14.36
C PRO A 29 1.52 -8.71 14.39
N PHE A 30 2.00 -9.14 13.22
CA PHE A 30 2.87 -10.32 13.06
C PHE A 30 4.32 -9.99 12.65
N SER A 31 4.75 -8.74 12.78
CA SER A 31 6.12 -8.30 12.47
C SER A 31 6.58 -8.59 11.02
N GLY A 32 5.65 -8.54 10.07
CA GLY A 32 5.99 -8.62 8.65
C GLY A 32 4.97 -9.32 7.77
N GLY A 33 5.25 -9.29 6.46
CA GLY A 33 4.38 -9.84 5.44
C GLY A 33 4.20 -11.35 5.54
N LYS A 34 5.32 -12.05 5.77
CA LYS A 34 5.41 -13.51 5.79
C LYS A 34 4.59 -14.12 6.93
N ASN A 35 4.81 -13.66 8.16
CA ASN A 35 4.16 -14.20 9.35
C ASN A 35 2.65 -13.92 9.36
N ASN A 36 2.23 -12.73 8.90
CA ASN A 36 0.82 -12.41 8.75
C ASN A 36 0.12 -13.40 7.79
N ARG A 37 0.72 -13.68 6.61
CA ARG A 37 0.17 -14.70 5.70
C ARG A 37 0.10 -16.09 6.33
N ALA A 38 1.10 -16.46 7.13
CA ALA A 38 1.09 -17.75 7.82
C ALA A 38 -0.09 -17.84 8.79
N ALA A 39 -0.29 -16.80 9.62
CA ALA A 39 -1.40 -16.72 10.55
C ALA A 39 -2.78 -16.81 9.87
N VAL A 40 -2.94 -16.15 8.71
CA VAL A 40 -4.17 -16.28 7.90
C VAL A 40 -4.34 -17.71 7.37
N ALA A 41 -3.27 -18.31 6.85
CA ALA A 41 -3.33 -19.66 6.29
C ALA A 41 -3.58 -20.76 7.34
N THR A 42 -3.12 -20.55 8.58
CA THR A 42 -3.34 -21.46 9.71
C THR A 42 -4.67 -21.21 10.45
N GLY A 43 -5.39 -20.15 10.12
CA GLY A 43 -6.64 -19.78 10.77
C GLY A 43 -6.47 -19.14 12.15
N GLU A 44 -5.27 -18.67 12.50
CA GLU A 44 -5.03 -17.89 13.72
C GLU A 44 -5.73 -16.52 13.68
N VAL A 45 -6.03 -16.03 12.48
CA VAL A 45 -6.85 -14.84 12.22
C VAL A 45 -7.79 -15.10 11.05
N ASP A 46 -8.97 -14.46 11.06
CA ASP A 46 -10.01 -14.68 10.04
C ASP A 46 -9.62 -14.17 8.65
N PHE A 47 -8.91 -13.05 8.60
CA PHE A 47 -8.37 -12.45 7.38
C PHE A 47 -7.12 -11.62 7.68
N GLY A 48 -6.39 -11.25 6.63
CA GLY A 48 -5.22 -10.37 6.72
C GLY A 48 -5.31 -9.18 5.78
N ALA A 49 -4.75 -8.04 6.19
CA ALA A 49 -4.66 -6.83 5.37
C ALA A 49 -3.20 -6.56 4.98
N GLN A 50 -2.88 -6.64 3.68
CA GLN A 50 -1.51 -6.64 3.16
C GLN A 50 -1.39 -6.05 1.74
N PRO A 51 -0.17 -5.69 1.28
CA PRO A 51 0.07 -5.36 -0.12
C PRO A 51 -0.34 -6.51 -1.06
N SER A 52 -1.21 -6.21 -2.02
CA SER A 52 -1.76 -7.19 -2.98
C SER A 52 -0.70 -7.92 -3.78
N GLY A 53 0.41 -7.27 -4.15
CA GLY A 53 1.53 -7.91 -4.85
C GLY A 53 2.14 -9.12 -4.12
N THR A 54 2.05 -9.16 -2.80
CA THR A 54 2.51 -10.31 -2.02
C THR A 54 1.48 -11.45 -1.94
N ILE A 55 0.24 -11.18 -2.33
CA ILE A 55 -0.90 -12.10 -2.24
C ILE A 55 -1.19 -12.74 -3.60
N VAL A 56 -1.24 -11.95 -4.68
CA VAL A 56 -1.65 -12.45 -6.01
C VAL A 56 -0.70 -13.51 -6.58
N SER A 57 0.58 -13.46 -6.24
CA SER A 57 1.55 -14.53 -6.54
C SER A 57 1.27 -15.86 -5.80
N ARG A 58 0.29 -15.88 -4.89
CA ARG A 58 -0.10 -17.00 -4.03
C ARG A 58 -1.61 -17.30 -4.12
N GLY A 59 -2.24 -16.99 -5.26
CA GLY A 59 -3.69 -17.11 -5.48
C GLY A 59 -4.31 -18.49 -5.20
N LYS A 60 -3.50 -19.57 -5.16
CA LYS A 60 -3.97 -20.90 -4.74
C LYS A 60 -4.36 -20.99 -3.27
N ASN A 61 -3.73 -20.18 -2.42
CA ASN A 61 -3.90 -20.23 -0.97
C ASN A 61 -4.61 -18.99 -0.41
N PHE A 62 -4.66 -17.90 -1.19
CA PHE A 62 -5.21 -16.64 -0.76
C PHE A 62 -6.06 -16.02 -1.86
N LYS A 63 -7.17 -15.41 -1.46
CA LYS A 63 -8.03 -14.60 -2.32
C LYS A 63 -7.95 -13.15 -1.88
N VAL A 64 -7.88 -12.23 -2.85
CA VAL A 64 -8.01 -10.80 -2.58
C VAL A 64 -9.50 -10.47 -2.52
N LEU A 65 -9.97 -9.97 -1.39
CA LEU A 65 -11.40 -9.70 -1.17
C LEU A 65 -11.78 -8.25 -1.47
N LEU A 66 -10.86 -7.31 -1.21
CA LEU A 66 -11.11 -5.88 -1.31
C LEU A 66 -9.79 -5.13 -1.55
N MET A 67 -9.82 -4.13 -2.41
CA MET A 67 -8.71 -3.21 -2.65
C MET A 67 -8.95 -1.86 -1.96
N PHE A 68 -7.94 -1.34 -1.26
CA PHE A 68 -7.96 -0.01 -0.63
C PHE A 68 -7.39 1.08 -1.54
N THR A 69 -7.64 0.97 -2.85
CA THR A 69 -7.18 1.88 -3.90
C THR A 69 -8.37 2.35 -4.71
N HIS A 70 -8.29 3.52 -5.35
CA HIS A 70 -9.41 4.05 -6.16
C HIS A 70 -9.78 3.15 -7.34
N LYS A 71 -8.81 2.39 -7.87
CA LYS A 71 -9.00 1.41 -8.94
C LYS A 71 -8.28 0.12 -8.55
N ASN A 72 -8.78 -1.01 -9.06
CA ASN A 72 -8.02 -2.26 -9.03
C ASN A 72 -7.01 -2.24 -10.20
N PRO A 73 -5.69 -2.15 -9.94
CA PRO A 73 -4.69 -2.09 -11.01
C PRO A 73 -4.40 -3.46 -11.63
N ILE A 74 -4.92 -4.54 -11.07
CA ILE A 74 -4.59 -5.92 -11.45
C ILE A 74 -5.84 -6.83 -11.48
N PRO A 75 -6.91 -6.45 -12.19
CA PRO A 75 -8.19 -7.17 -12.14
C PRO A 75 -8.04 -8.64 -12.56
N ASP A 76 -7.23 -8.93 -13.57
CA ASP A 76 -7.07 -10.27 -14.15
C ASP A 76 -6.45 -11.29 -13.18
N ILE A 77 -5.58 -10.84 -12.27
CA ILE A 77 -4.84 -11.72 -11.34
C ILE A 77 -5.30 -11.57 -9.88
N SER A 78 -6.28 -10.71 -9.63
CA SER A 78 -6.89 -10.51 -8.31
C SER A 78 -8.32 -11.03 -8.22
N ASP A 79 -8.77 -11.81 -9.21
CA ASP A 79 -10.17 -12.26 -9.34
C ASP A 79 -11.15 -11.08 -9.38
N ASN A 80 -10.74 -10.02 -10.07
CA ASN A 80 -11.44 -8.74 -10.17
C ASN A 80 -11.95 -8.21 -8.82
N ALA A 81 -11.10 -8.31 -7.77
CA ALA A 81 -11.46 -7.82 -6.45
C ALA A 81 -11.97 -6.37 -6.50
N PRO A 82 -13.13 -6.07 -5.89
CA PRO A 82 -13.67 -4.73 -5.93
C PRO A 82 -12.80 -3.77 -5.11
N THR A 83 -12.93 -2.48 -5.40
CA THR A 83 -12.37 -1.44 -4.52
C THR A 83 -13.34 -1.13 -3.39
N MET A 84 -12.82 -0.67 -2.26
CA MET A 84 -13.65 -0.24 -1.13
C MET A 84 -14.57 0.93 -1.51
N ASN A 85 -14.05 1.89 -2.28
CA ASN A 85 -14.83 3.05 -2.71
C ASN A 85 -15.98 2.64 -3.62
N ASP A 86 -15.73 1.79 -4.63
CA ASP A 86 -16.79 1.37 -5.57
C ASP A 86 -17.82 0.46 -4.90
N HIS A 87 -17.40 -0.44 -4.01
CA HIS A 87 -18.31 -1.42 -3.41
C HIS A 87 -19.16 -0.84 -2.29
N PHE A 88 -18.59 0.03 -1.44
CA PHE A 88 -19.28 0.59 -0.29
C PHE A 88 -19.66 2.07 -0.46
N ASN A 89 -19.51 2.62 -1.67
CA ASN A 89 -19.71 4.05 -1.96
C ASN A 89 -18.93 4.96 -0.99
N ALA A 90 -17.68 4.56 -0.71
CA ALA A 90 -16.79 5.27 0.20
C ALA A 90 -15.96 6.33 -0.55
N ASN A 91 -15.41 7.27 0.20
CA ASN A 91 -14.51 8.29 -0.32
C ASN A 91 -13.17 8.28 0.43
N LEU A 92 -12.48 7.13 0.38
CA LEU A 92 -11.13 7.01 0.94
C LEU A 92 -10.08 7.32 -0.12
N PRO A 93 -8.97 7.99 0.25
CA PRO A 93 -7.81 8.09 -0.60
C PRO A 93 -7.21 6.70 -0.86
N SER A 94 -6.44 6.57 -1.94
CA SER A 94 -5.72 5.32 -2.21
C SER A 94 -4.66 5.04 -1.14
N LEU A 95 -4.83 3.95 -0.40
CA LEU A 95 -3.92 3.49 0.65
C LEU A 95 -2.89 2.50 0.06
N ILE A 96 -2.03 3.01 -0.84
CA ILE A 96 -1.06 2.21 -1.58
C ILE A 96 0.02 1.64 -0.65
N ALA A 97 -0.15 0.39 -0.26
CA ALA A 97 0.83 -0.34 0.51
C ALA A 97 2.01 -0.79 -0.37
N GLY A 98 3.09 0.00 -0.39
CA GLY A 98 4.26 -0.31 -1.22
C GLY A 98 4.96 0.90 -1.81
N ALA A 99 4.36 2.10 -1.73
CA ALA A 99 4.99 3.34 -2.18
C ALA A 99 6.39 3.52 -1.57
N ARG A 100 7.34 3.95 -2.39
CA ARG A 100 8.73 4.24 -1.99
C ARG A 100 9.10 5.60 -2.55
N ALA A 101 9.54 6.49 -1.67
CA ALA A 101 9.93 7.85 -2.02
C ALA A 101 11.17 8.26 -1.22
N PHE A 102 11.89 9.24 -1.73
CA PHE A 102 12.99 9.90 -1.02
C PHE A 102 12.48 11.20 -0.41
N GLY A 103 12.59 11.34 0.91
CA GLY A 103 12.34 12.61 1.58
C GLY A 103 13.52 13.56 1.42
N VAL A 104 13.27 14.80 1.00
CA VAL A 104 14.29 15.84 0.86
C VAL A 104 13.90 17.01 1.77
N ARG A 105 14.86 17.56 2.51
CA ARG A 105 14.61 18.72 3.38
C ARG A 105 14.28 19.95 2.53
N THR A 106 13.31 20.76 2.96
CA THR A 106 12.92 22.01 2.29
C THR A 106 14.11 22.92 2.01
N ALA A 107 14.97 23.14 3.01
CA ALA A 107 16.19 23.96 2.84
C ALA A 107 17.16 23.42 1.76
N THR A 108 17.14 22.11 1.48
CA THR A 108 17.93 21.52 0.39
C THR A 108 17.32 21.82 -0.97
N ILE A 109 15.99 21.78 -1.07
CA ILE A 109 15.23 22.12 -2.29
C ILE A 109 15.49 23.57 -2.67
N GLU A 110 15.38 24.49 -1.70
CA GLU A 110 15.55 25.93 -1.90
C GLU A 110 17.00 26.29 -2.28
N LYS A 111 17.99 25.67 -1.61
CA LYS A 111 19.40 26.02 -1.80
C LYS A 111 20.03 25.36 -3.03
N TYR A 112 19.54 24.20 -3.44
CA TYR A 112 20.14 23.40 -4.52
C TYR A 112 19.08 22.83 -5.48
N PRO A 113 18.29 23.69 -6.15
CA PRO A 113 17.23 23.26 -7.05
C PRO A 113 17.74 22.43 -8.24
N ASP A 114 18.93 22.76 -8.75
CA ASP A 114 19.63 22.04 -9.82
C ASP A 114 19.95 20.58 -9.43
N ARG A 115 20.34 20.35 -8.17
CA ARG A 115 20.63 19.00 -7.66
C ARG A 115 19.36 18.18 -7.50
N LEU A 116 18.27 18.82 -7.07
CA LEU A 116 16.96 18.16 -6.99
C LEU A 116 16.48 17.75 -8.38
N GLU A 117 16.56 18.66 -9.36
CA GLU A 117 16.21 18.37 -10.75
C GLU A 117 17.03 17.19 -11.30
N LYS A 118 18.34 17.16 -11.03
CA LYS A 118 19.20 16.04 -11.42
C LYS A 118 18.76 14.71 -10.79
N LEU A 119 18.37 14.72 -9.51
CA LEU A 119 17.86 13.51 -8.83
C LEU A 119 16.54 13.05 -9.46
N GLN A 120 15.60 13.96 -9.70
CA GLN A 120 14.29 13.64 -10.27
C GLN A 120 14.41 13.11 -11.70
N THR A 121 15.16 13.81 -12.56
CA THR A 121 15.36 13.40 -13.97
C THR A 121 16.12 12.08 -14.07
N THR A 122 17.08 11.82 -13.17
CA THR A 122 17.77 10.51 -13.13
C THR A 122 16.83 9.40 -12.67
N LEU A 123 15.99 9.64 -11.67
CA LEU A 123 14.99 8.66 -11.21
C LEU A 123 13.97 8.34 -12.31
N GLN A 124 13.49 9.35 -13.04
CA GLN A 124 12.54 9.16 -14.15
C GLN A 124 13.09 8.25 -15.26
N LYS A 125 14.40 8.30 -15.53
CA LYS A 125 15.05 7.44 -16.54
C LYS A 125 15.01 5.96 -16.21
N VAL A 126 14.79 5.58 -14.95
CA VAL A 126 14.71 4.16 -14.52
C VAL A 126 13.45 3.48 -15.06
N PHE A 127 12.32 4.19 -15.11
CA PHE A 127 11.02 3.61 -15.45
C PHE A 127 10.88 3.14 -16.92
N PRO A 128 11.45 3.84 -17.93
CA PRO A 128 11.50 3.33 -19.29
C PRO A 128 12.68 2.38 -19.55
N ASP A 129 13.60 2.17 -18.61
CA ASP A 129 14.78 1.30 -18.81
C ASP A 129 14.37 -0.19 -18.91
N PRO A 130 14.64 -0.86 -20.05
CA PRO A 130 14.34 -2.28 -20.20
C PRO A 130 15.04 -3.17 -19.16
N ALA A 131 16.25 -2.80 -18.73
CA ALA A 131 17.00 -3.56 -17.73
C ALA A 131 16.33 -3.50 -16.36
N PHE A 132 15.73 -2.35 -16.01
CA PHE A 132 14.92 -2.24 -14.80
C PHE A 132 13.67 -3.11 -14.88
N LYS A 133 12.95 -3.08 -16.01
CA LYS A 133 11.78 -3.95 -16.21
C LYS A 133 12.16 -5.43 -16.09
N GLU A 134 13.23 -5.87 -16.75
CA GLU A 134 13.71 -7.24 -16.68
C GLU A 134 14.05 -7.66 -15.24
N ALA A 135 14.77 -6.80 -14.50
CA ALA A 135 15.12 -7.04 -13.11
C ALA A 135 13.87 -7.09 -12.20
N TYR A 136 12.91 -6.19 -12.39
CA TYR A 136 11.68 -6.14 -11.62
C TYR A 136 10.84 -7.39 -11.81
N MET A 137 10.67 -7.85 -13.06
CA MET A 137 9.86 -9.04 -13.36
C MET A 137 10.36 -10.32 -12.69
N LYS A 138 11.67 -10.41 -12.36
CA LYS A 138 12.23 -11.54 -11.59
C LYS A 138 11.67 -11.63 -10.17
N THR A 139 11.15 -10.53 -9.62
CA THR A 139 10.48 -10.51 -8.30
C THR A 139 9.09 -11.16 -8.33
N LYS A 140 8.53 -11.39 -9.53
CA LYS A 140 7.15 -11.85 -9.76
C LYS A 140 6.07 -10.90 -9.24
N ALA A 141 6.43 -9.65 -8.93
CA ALA A 141 5.46 -8.60 -8.69
C ALA A 141 4.85 -8.11 -10.02
N PRO A 142 3.56 -7.75 -10.04
CA PRO A 142 2.90 -7.16 -11.21
C PRO A 142 3.57 -5.86 -11.69
N TRP A 143 3.83 -5.76 -12.99
CA TRP A 143 4.44 -4.57 -13.59
C TRP A 143 3.51 -3.35 -13.51
N GLU A 144 2.20 -3.59 -13.44
CA GLU A 144 1.13 -2.61 -13.29
C GLU A 144 1.25 -1.78 -11.99
N PHE A 145 2.08 -2.21 -11.03
CA PHE A 145 2.40 -1.43 -9.83
C PHE A 145 3.56 -0.44 -10.01
N VAL A 146 4.26 -0.50 -11.14
CA VAL A 146 5.46 0.29 -11.38
C VAL A 146 5.09 1.57 -12.13
N GLU A 147 5.12 2.68 -11.41
CA GLU A 147 4.91 4.01 -11.97
C GLU A 147 5.81 5.04 -11.28
N TYR A 148 6.21 6.05 -12.05
CA TYR A 148 6.84 7.23 -11.48
C TYR A 148 5.76 8.20 -11.02
N GLN A 149 5.91 8.70 -9.80
CA GLN A 149 5.11 9.79 -9.29
C GLN A 149 6.01 10.93 -8.81
N GLY A 150 5.56 12.17 -9.03
CA GLY A 150 6.30 13.38 -8.67
C GLY A 150 6.19 13.73 -7.17
N MET A 151 6.81 14.85 -6.81
CA MET A 151 6.78 15.36 -5.43
C MET A 151 5.36 15.69 -4.95
N GLU A 152 4.51 16.23 -5.82
CA GLU A 152 3.12 16.58 -5.50
C GLU A 152 2.32 15.34 -5.09
N ALA A 153 2.39 14.27 -5.88
CA ALA A 153 1.75 13.00 -5.56
C ALA A 153 2.30 12.38 -4.26
N CYS A 154 3.61 12.50 -4.02
CA CYS A 154 4.20 12.06 -2.73
C CYS A 154 3.65 12.87 -1.55
N ALA A 155 3.51 14.18 -1.70
CA ALA A 155 2.99 15.07 -0.66
C ALA A 155 1.50 14.81 -0.40
N GLU A 156 0.71 14.62 -1.46
CA GLU A 156 -0.70 14.24 -1.35
C GLU A 156 -0.86 12.89 -0.66
N TYR A 157 -0.09 11.87 -1.08
CA TYR A 157 -0.11 10.56 -0.44
C TYR A 157 0.25 10.65 1.05
N ALA A 158 1.31 11.39 1.39
CA ALA A 158 1.75 11.58 2.78
C ALA A 158 0.70 12.33 3.62
N LYS A 159 0.04 13.34 3.06
CA LYS A 159 -1.05 14.08 3.70
C LYS A 159 -2.23 13.13 3.98
N ASN A 160 -2.73 12.49 2.93
CA ASN A 160 -3.92 11.65 2.99
C ASN A 160 -3.77 10.47 3.97
N ILE A 161 -2.59 9.82 3.98
CA ILE A 161 -2.35 8.72 4.91
C ILE A 161 -2.17 9.20 6.37
N THR A 162 -1.60 10.39 6.57
CA THR A 162 -1.47 10.99 7.90
C THR A 162 -2.83 11.36 8.47
N GLU A 163 -3.71 11.97 7.67
CA GLU A 163 -5.05 12.35 8.09
C GLU A 163 -5.86 11.16 8.59
N ILE A 164 -5.86 10.04 7.86
CA ILE A 164 -6.51 8.80 8.30
C ILE A 164 -5.76 8.17 9.49
N GLY A 165 -4.43 8.26 9.49
CA GLY A 165 -3.61 7.76 10.60
C GLY A 165 -3.94 8.43 11.93
N GLU A 166 -4.17 9.74 11.94
CA GLU A 166 -4.56 10.49 13.14
C GLU A 166 -5.94 10.04 13.65
N GLU A 167 -6.87 9.70 12.77
CA GLU A 167 -8.18 9.18 13.16
C GLU A 167 -8.08 7.88 13.98
N PHE A 168 -7.17 6.99 13.59
CA PHE A 168 -6.99 5.68 14.22
C PHE A 168 -5.82 5.60 15.19
N LYS A 169 -5.20 6.73 15.54
CA LYS A 169 -3.92 6.80 16.27
C LYS A 169 -3.84 5.91 17.50
N GLU A 170 -4.90 5.84 18.29
CA GLU A 170 -4.96 5.03 19.51
C GLU A 170 -4.88 3.52 19.23
N LEU A 171 -5.28 3.08 18.02
CA LEU A 171 -5.20 1.70 17.56
C LEU A 171 -3.90 1.38 16.82
N LEU A 172 -3.06 2.39 16.53
CA LEU A 172 -1.82 2.23 15.78
C LEU A 172 -0.58 2.07 16.67
N VAL A 173 -0.74 2.15 17.99
CA VAL A 173 0.33 2.01 18.98
C VAL A 173 0.33 0.61 19.59
N GLY A 174 1.52 0.05 19.82
CA GLY A 174 1.66 -1.16 20.62
C GLY A 174 1.40 -0.84 22.10
N LYS A 175 0.73 -1.74 22.81
CA LYS A 175 0.64 -1.72 24.28
C LYS A 175 1.87 -2.36 24.90
#